data_AF-A0A3G5AXF4-F1
#
_entry.id   AF-A0A3G5AXF4-F1
#
_cell.length_a   1.000
_cell.length_b   1.000
_cell.length_c   1.000
_cell.angle_alpha   90.00
_cell.angle_beta   90.00
_cell.angle_gamma   90.00
#
_symmetry.space_group_name_H-M   'P 1'
#
loop_
_entity.id
_entity.type
_entity.pdbx_description
1 polymer ?
#
loop_
_entity_poly.entity_id
_entity_poly.type
_entity_poly.pdbx_seq_one_letter_code
_entity_poly.pdbx_strand_id
1 'polypeptide(L)'
;MRKIGKVINEYFALRKSFTPAIARNKLFEKFWGRIGNYKIFNNIASDFYQYKHETIINFLEKDFSQFLKSYNFKEVSHKEIEQRKIFSMWIQGYESAPKLVQKTIDSQRKYAEKYGYKFVFLDKNNIREYVTLPSEIVEKYENGTIDFIKYSDVVRGTLLSKYGGVWLDSTIYVDSSRELNYLKKDFYTIRAKTHERVPKYIANGRWSAFCLSGEKQNIVFDFLEKFHVAYFMKYDIVLDYFLIDYIIELGYRTNDLIRNYIDKVEENNQELFFLADNFSNQYDEKEWAGVLSTTALFKCSYKCPINEATGTYFDRLMKGEL
;
A
#
# COMPACT_ATOMS: atom_id res chain seq x y z
N MET A 1 6.35 25.19 -19.11
CA MET A 1 5.08 25.08 -19.87
C MET A 1 4.43 23.69 -19.79
N ARG A 2 5.10 22.57 -20.12
CA ARG A 2 4.51 21.20 -20.12
C ARG A 2 3.93 20.71 -18.78
N LYS A 3 4.52 21.10 -17.63
CA LYS A 3 4.02 20.74 -16.28
C LYS A 3 2.72 21.46 -15.89
N ILE A 4 2.54 22.71 -16.32
CA ILE A 4 1.35 23.52 -16.00
C ILE A 4 0.14 22.98 -16.77
N GLY A 5 0.30 22.67 -18.07
CA GLY A 5 -0.75 22.05 -18.87
C GLY A 5 -1.25 20.72 -18.29
N LYS A 6 -0.36 19.88 -17.75
CA LYS A 6 -0.76 18.62 -17.09
C LYS A 6 -1.65 18.85 -15.87
N VAL A 7 -1.33 19.85 -15.04
CA VAL A 7 -2.12 20.19 -13.85
C VAL A 7 -3.49 20.74 -14.22
N ILE A 8 -3.57 21.57 -15.25
CA ILE A 8 -4.85 22.11 -15.74
C ILE A 8 -5.73 20.98 -16.30
N ASN A 9 -5.15 20.08 -17.10
CA ASN A 9 -5.88 18.94 -17.65
C ASN A 9 -6.37 18.00 -16.54
N GLU A 10 -5.54 17.72 -15.54
CA GLU A 10 -5.91 16.93 -14.35
C GLU A 10 -7.09 17.58 -13.61
N TYR A 11 -7.05 18.90 -13.39
CA TYR A 11 -8.15 19.63 -12.77
C TYR A 11 -9.48 19.47 -13.52
N PHE A 12 -9.48 19.69 -14.84
CA PHE A 12 -10.71 19.56 -15.64
C PHE A 12 -11.22 18.12 -15.72
N ALA A 13 -10.33 17.13 -15.80
CA ALA A 13 -10.69 15.72 -15.79
C ALA A 13 -11.36 15.32 -14.46
N LEU A 14 -10.79 15.73 -13.33
CA LEU A 14 -11.36 15.49 -12.00
C LEU A 14 -12.69 16.23 -11.81
N ARG A 15 -12.79 17.48 -12.28
CA ARG A 15 -14.02 18.27 -12.18
C ARG A 15 -15.16 17.64 -13.00
N LYS A 16 -14.85 17.10 -14.18
CA LYS A 16 -15.81 16.42 -15.06
C LYS A 16 -16.27 15.09 -14.47
N SER A 17 -15.35 14.31 -13.89
CA SER A 17 -15.62 12.94 -13.45
C SER A 17 -16.19 12.87 -12.03
N PHE A 18 -15.89 13.85 -11.17
CA PHE A 18 -16.25 13.83 -9.76
C PHE A 18 -16.98 15.12 -9.36
N THR A 19 -16.33 15.99 -8.57
CA THR A 19 -16.90 17.27 -8.14
C THR A 19 -15.88 18.41 -8.31
N PRO A 20 -16.35 19.66 -8.46
CA PRO A 20 -15.45 20.83 -8.43
C PRO A 20 -14.62 20.92 -7.15
N ALA A 21 -15.17 20.46 -6.01
CA ALA A 21 -14.47 20.45 -4.74
C ALA A 21 -13.27 19.48 -4.75
N ILE A 22 -13.44 18.25 -5.26
CA ILE A 22 -12.36 17.26 -5.40
C ILE A 22 -11.24 17.82 -6.31
N ALA A 23 -11.60 18.35 -7.47
CA ALA A 23 -10.64 18.94 -8.40
C ALA A 23 -9.85 20.10 -7.77
N ARG A 24 -10.54 20.98 -7.04
CA ARG A 24 -9.94 22.11 -6.33
C ARG A 24 -9.02 21.64 -5.20
N ASN A 25 -9.43 20.66 -4.41
CA ASN A 25 -8.63 20.11 -3.32
C ASN A 25 -7.35 19.46 -3.86
N LYS A 26 -7.42 18.74 -4.99
CA LYS A 26 -6.23 18.18 -5.66
C LYS A 26 -5.23 19.26 -6.08
N LEU A 27 -5.71 20.41 -6.53
CA LEU A 27 -4.83 21.53 -6.89
C LEU A 27 -4.12 22.10 -5.65
N PHE A 28 -4.87 22.30 -4.56
CA PHE A 28 -4.35 22.90 -3.34
C PHE A 28 -3.49 21.95 -2.49
N GLU A 29 -3.61 20.63 -2.64
CA GLU A 29 -2.79 19.68 -1.87
C GLU A 29 -1.29 19.92 -2.10
N LYS A 30 -0.89 20.29 -3.32
CA LYS A 30 0.52 20.55 -3.66
C LYS A 30 1.04 21.82 -2.97
N PHE A 31 0.17 22.80 -2.78
CA PHE A 31 0.46 24.03 -2.06
C PHE A 31 0.60 23.76 -0.56
N TRP A 32 -0.41 23.12 0.05
CA TRP A 32 -0.40 22.80 1.47
C TRP A 32 0.64 21.75 1.86
N GLY A 33 0.98 20.82 0.96
CA GLY A 33 2.06 19.86 1.17
C GLY A 33 3.45 20.51 1.31
N ARG A 34 3.64 21.70 0.73
CA ARG A 34 4.88 22.49 0.84
C ARG A 34 4.86 23.44 2.03
N ILE A 35 3.74 24.14 2.22
CA ILE A 35 3.65 25.25 3.19
C ILE A 35 3.18 24.77 4.57
N GLY A 36 2.44 23.67 4.65
CA GLY A 36 1.93 23.13 5.91
C GLY A 36 3.01 22.62 6.87
N ASN A 37 4.25 22.41 6.40
CA ASN A 37 5.35 22.00 7.28
C ASN A 37 5.87 23.14 8.17
N TYR A 38 5.57 24.40 7.83
CA TYR A 38 5.88 25.55 8.67
C TYR A 38 4.87 25.65 9.82
N LYS A 39 5.37 25.77 11.06
CA LYS A 39 4.55 25.74 12.28
C LYS A 39 3.35 26.70 12.24
N ILE A 40 3.52 27.90 11.66
CA ILE A 40 2.47 28.92 11.60
C ILE A 40 1.28 28.53 10.72
N PHE A 41 1.50 27.66 9.72
CA PHE A 41 0.46 27.20 8.79
C PHE A 41 -0.05 25.80 9.14
N ASN A 42 0.44 25.19 10.21
CA ASN A 42 0.16 23.78 10.52
C ASN A 42 -1.34 23.53 10.73
N ASN A 43 -2.01 24.35 11.53
CA ASN A 43 -3.44 24.19 11.80
C ASN A 43 -4.26 24.35 10.52
N ILE A 44 -3.98 25.39 9.72
CA ILE A 44 -4.68 25.64 8.46
C ILE A 44 -4.47 24.49 7.47
N ALA A 45 -3.24 23.97 7.38
CA ALA A 45 -2.95 22.82 6.55
C ALA A 45 -3.69 21.57 7.06
N SER A 46 -3.73 21.34 8.37
CA SER A 46 -4.47 20.24 8.98
C SER A 46 -5.97 20.32 8.64
N ASP A 47 -6.58 21.48 8.83
CA ASP A 47 -8.00 21.72 8.51
C ASP A 47 -8.26 21.48 7.01
N PHE A 48 -7.34 21.91 6.15
CA PHE A 48 -7.43 21.64 4.72
C PHE A 48 -7.41 20.14 4.40
N TYR A 49 -6.47 19.37 4.97
CA TYR A 49 -6.39 17.94 4.70
C TYR A 49 -7.59 17.19 5.26
N GLN A 50 -8.05 17.54 6.47
CA GLN A 50 -9.30 16.99 7.02
C GLN A 50 -10.48 17.27 6.09
N TYR A 51 -10.66 18.51 5.64
CA TYR A 51 -11.69 18.87 4.67
C TYR A 51 -11.55 18.10 3.35
N LYS A 52 -10.33 17.94 2.83
CA LYS A 52 -10.07 17.15 1.63
C LYS A 52 -10.51 15.70 1.82
N HIS A 53 -10.10 15.09 2.93
CA HIS A 53 -10.40 13.71 3.29
C HIS A 53 -11.91 13.48 3.37
N GLU A 54 -12.63 14.32 4.13
CA GLU A 54 -14.08 14.24 4.25
C GLU A 54 -14.79 14.51 2.92
N THR A 55 -14.29 15.43 2.10
CA THR A 55 -14.86 15.67 0.75
C THR A 55 -14.81 14.41 -0.12
N ILE A 56 -13.71 13.65 -0.04
CA ILE A 56 -13.54 12.42 -0.81
C ILE A 56 -14.40 11.29 -0.24
N ILE A 57 -14.39 11.09 1.08
CA ILE A 57 -15.19 10.05 1.73
C ILE A 57 -16.69 10.28 1.47
N ASN A 58 -17.20 11.49 1.70
CA ASN A 58 -18.60 11.83 1.44
C ASN A 58 -19.00 11.61 -0.03
N PHE A 59 -18.08 11.89 -0.96
CA PHE A 59 -18.32 11.60 -2.38
C PHE A 59 -18.45 10.10 -2.62
N LEU A 60 -17.50 9.29 -2.13
CA LEU A 60 -17.52 7.84 -2.29
C LEU A 60 -18.75 7.21 -1.62
N GLU A 61 -19.09 7.62 -0.39
CA GLU A 61 -20.27 7.16 0.34
C GLU A 61 -21.57 7.41 -0.44
N LYS A 62 -21.74 8.64 -0.96
CA LYS A 62 -22.92 9.00 -1.73
C LYS A 62 -23.00 8.24 -3.05
N ASP A 63 -21.90 8.25 -3.80
CA ASP A 63 -21.84 7.76 -5.17
C ASP A 63 -21.85 6.23 -5.28
N PHE A 64 -21.40 5.55 -4.22
CA PHE A 64 -21.45 4.09 -4.05
C PHE A 64 -22.46 3.67 -2.98
N SER A 65 -23.43 4.53 -2.64
CA SER A 65 -24.41 4.25 -1.57
C SER A 65 -25.20 2.96 -1.79
N GLN A 66 -25.55 2.63 -3.04
CA GLN A 66 -26.21 1.36 -3.35
C GLN A 66 -25.30 0.17 -3.09
N PHE A 67 -24.03 0.24 -3.53
CA PHE A 67 -23.03 -0.80 -3.25
C PHE A 67 -22.93 -1.02 -1.74
N LEU A 68 -22.71 0.06 -0.96
CA LEU A 68 -22.54 0.00 0.49
C LEU A 68 -23.76 -0.59 1.21
N LYS A 69 -24.98 -0.19 0.80
CA LYS A 69 -26.23 -0.72 1.39
C LYS A 69 -26.46 -2.20 1.09
N SER A 70 -26.08 -2.64 -0.11
CA SER A 70 -26.25 -4.04 -0.54
C SER A 70 -25.10 -4.95 -0.12
N TYR A 71 -24.01 -4.38 0.38
CA TYR A 71 -22.81 -5.12 0.71
C TYR A 71 -23.05 -6.05 1.91
N ASN A 72 -22.75 -7.33 1.74
CA ASN A 72 -22.92 -8.32 2.79
C ASN A 72 -21.67 -8.40 3.67
N PHE A 73 -21.65 -7.64 4.76
CA PHE A 73 -20.59 -7.70 5.76
C PHE A 73 -20.77 -8.92 6.67
N LYS A 74 -20.19 -10.07 6.29
CA LYS A 74 -20.20 -11.29 7.10
C LYS A 74 -18.82 -11.91 7.14
N GLU A 75 -18.44 -12.42 8.31
CA GLU A 75 -17.32 -13.34 8.42
C GLU A 75 -17.71 -14.69 7.82
N VAL A 76 -16.80 -15.26 7.06
CA VAL A 76 -16.92 -16.64 6.57
C VAL A 76 -15.90 -17.46 7.35
N SER A 77 -16.37 -18.41 8.17
CA SER A 77 -15.45 -19.30 8.89
C SER A 77 -14.81 -20.27 7.89
N HIS A 78 -13.48 -20.40 7.97
CA HIS A 78 -12.75 -21.38 7.16
C HIS A 78 -11.86 -22.25 8.02
N LYS A 79 -11.85 -23.54 7.65
CA LYS A 79 -11.14 -24.62 8.33
C LYS A 79 -9.99 -25.21 7.50
N GLU A 80 -9.77 -24.73 6.27
CA GLU A 80 -8.70 -25.26 5.41
C GLU A 80 -7.41 -24.47 5.56
N ILE A 81 -6.38 -25.16 6.07
CA ILE A 81 -5.02 -24.65 6.16
C ILE A 81 -4.30 -25.03 4.86
N GLU A 82 -4.50 -24.24 3.82
CA GLU A 82 -3.57 -24.24 2.68
C GLU A 82 -2.22 -23.64 3.10
N GLN A 83 -1.15 -24.03 2.42
CA GLN A 83 0.14 -23.34 2.56
C GLN A 83 -0.04 -21.84 2.26
N ARG A 84 0.26 -21.00 3.27
CA ARG A 84 0.11 -19.55 3.17
C ARG A 84 1.07 -18.99 2.12
N LYS A 85 0.58 -18.05 1.31
CA LYS A 85 1.33 -17.46 0.19
C LYS A 85 1.90 -16.10 0.58
N ILE A 86 3.10 -15.78 0.10
CA ILE A 86 3.65 -14.41 0.11
C ILE A 86 3.68 -13.93 -1.34
N PHE A 87 2.88 -12.91 -1.63
CA PHE A 87 2.79 -12.27 -2.93
C PHE A 87 3.69 -11.03 -2.97
N SER A 88 4.42 -10.91 -4.07
CA SER A 88 5.19 -9.73 -4.43
C SER A 88 5.00 -9.48 -5.91
N MET A 89 5.06 -8.22 -6.35
CA MET A 89 4.81 -7.89 -7.75
C MET A 89 5.78 -6.84 -8.29
N TRP A 90 6.30 -7.11 -9.48
CA TRP A 90 6.93 -6.10 -10.33
C TRP A 90 6.54 -6.39 -11.78
N ILE A 91 5.59 -5.60 -12.31
CA ILE A 91 4.90 -5.95 -13.56
C ILE A 91 5.84 -6.04 -14.77
N GLN A 92 6.94 -5.29 -14.74
CA GLN A 92 7.97 -5.31 -15.79
C GLN A 92 8.87 -6.56 -15.74
N GLY A 93 8.79 -7.37 -14.68
CA GLY A 93 9.57 -8.59 -14.46
C GLY A 93 10.79 -8.39 -13.55
N TYR A 94 11.22 -9.46 -12.87
CA TYR A 94 12.30 -9.43 -11.86
C TYR A 94 13.60 -8.84 -12.42
N GLU A 95 14.05 -9.30 -13.60
CA GLU A 95 15.29 -8.83 -14.25
C GLU A 95 15.30 -7.32 -14.55
N SER A 96 14.12 -6.74 -14.79
CA SER A 96 13.96 -5.30 -15.06
C SER A 96 13.90 -4.44 -13.80
N ALA A 97 13.70 -5.06 -12.63
CA ALA A 97 13.60 -4.34 -11.38
C ALA A 97 14.97 -3.74 -11.00
N PRO A 98 15.01 -2.56 -10.38
CA PRO A 98 16.26 -2.01 -9.83
C PRO A 98 16.95 -3.02 -8.91
N LYS A 99 18.29 -3.05 -8.88
CA LYS A 99 19.07 -4.01 -8.08
C LYS A 99 18.62 -4.08 -6.61
N LEU A 100 18.35 -2.93 -5.98
CA LEU A 100 17.81 -2.88 -4.62
C LEU A 100 16.47 -3.61 -4.49
N VAL A 101 15.57 -3.44 -5.48
CA VAL A 101 14.26 -4.09 -5.51
C VAL A 101 14.40 -5.60 -5.72
N GLN A 102 15.34 -6.05 -6.54
CA GLN A 102 15.66 -7.48 -6.67
C GLN A 102 16.08 -8.07 -5.32
N LYS A 103 16.96 -7.38 -4.57
CA LYS A 103 17.41 -7.82 -3.24
C LYS A 103 16.28 -7.88 -2.22
N THR A 104 15.35 -6.93 -2.24
CA THR A 104 14.17 -6.99 -1.37
C THR A 104 13.24 -8.14 -1.77
N ILE A 105 13.01 -8.39 -3.05
CA ILE A 105 12.27 -9.58 -3.53
C ILE A 105 12.96 -10.89 -3.08
N ASP A 106 14.28 -10.98 -3.19
CA ASP A 106 15.03 -12.17 -2.77
C ASP A 106 14.95 -12.40 -1.26
N SER A 107 14.94 -11.33 -0.45
CA SER A 107 14.72 -11.43 1.00
C SER A 107 13.33 -11.98 1.33
N GLN A 108 12.30 -11.59 0.58
CA GLN A 108 10.93 -12.11 0.72
C GLN A 108 10.88 -13.60 0.34
N ARG A 109 11.53 -13.98 -0.77
CA ARG A 109 11.63 -15.38 -1.21
C ARG A 109 12.33 -16.25 -0.18
N LYS A 110 13.50 -15.80 0.31
CA LYS A 110 14.28 -16.49 1.36
C LYS A 110 13.47 -16.67 2.64
N TYR A 111 12.77 -15.62 3.08
CA TYR A 111 11.90 -15.70 4.25
C TYR A 111 10.78 -16.73 4.04
N ALA A 112 10.12 -16.70 2.87
CA ALA A 112 9.05 -17.62 2.54
C ALA A 112 9.52 -19.09 2.60
N GLU A 113 10.63 -19.40 1.93
CA GLU A 113 11.23 -20.74 1.91
C GLU A 113 11.62 -21.21 3.32
N LYS A 114 12.26 -20.33 4.10
CA LYS A 114 12.71 -20.66 5.46
C LYS A 114 11.57 -20.99 6.42
N TYR A 115 10.43 -20.32 6.29
CA TYR A 115 9.30 -20.45 7.23
C TYR A 115 8.06 -21.12 6.60
N GLY A 116 8.24 -21.85 5.51
CA GLY A 116 7.22 -22.72 4.93
C GLY A 116 6.08 -22.00 4.19
N TYR A 117 6.27 -20.76 3.74
CA TYR A 117 5.32 -20.07 2.86
C TYR A 117 5.61 -20.41 1.38
N LYS A 118 4.57 -20.35 0.54
CA LYS A 118 4.76 -20.34 -0.91
C LYS A 118 5.03 -18.91 -1.38
N PHE A 119 6.21 -18.64 -1.92
CA PHE A 119 6.49 -17.35 -2.56
C PHE A 119 5.89 -17.29 -3.97
N VAL A 120 5.16 -16.23 -4.26
CA VAL A 120 4.56 -15.96 -5.58
C VAL A 120 4.99 -14.57 -6.03
N PHE A 121 5.96 -14.54 -6.96
CA PHE A 121 6.34 -13.31 -7.64
C PHE A 121 5.49 -13.14 -8.90
N LEU A 122 4.84 -11.99 -9.02
CA LEU A 122 3.94 -11.66 -10.12
C LEU A 122 4.59 -10.66 -11.09
N ASP A 123 4.44 -10.95 -12.38
CA ASP A 123 4.78 -10.07 -13.48
C ASP A 123 3.70 -10.11 -14.57
N LYS A 124 3.91 -9.39 -15.69
CA LYS A 124 2.93 -9.37 -16.80
C LYS A 124 2.64 -10.74 -17.41
N ASN A 125 3.52 -11.73 -17.26
CA ASN A 125 3.41 -13.02 -17.93
C ASN A 125 2.55 -14.00 -17.12
N ASN A 126 2.68 -14.01 -15.79
CA ASN A 126 2.01 -14.98 -14.94
C ASN A 126 0.80 -14.43 -14.16
N ILE A 127 0.59 -13.11 -14.14
CA ILE A 127 -0.45 -12.50 -13.30
C ILE A 127 -1.86 -13.06 -13.55
N ARG A 128 -2.17 -13.42 -14.80
CA ARG A 128 -3.47 -13.97 -15.21
C ARG A 128 -3.71 -15.40 -14.70
N GLU A 129 -2.68 -16.11 -14.25
CA GLU A 129 -2.82 -17.43 -13.61
C GLU A 129 -3.39 -17.31 -12.20
N TYR A 130 -3.15 -16.18 -11.53
CA TYR A 130 -3.54 -15.96 -10.14
C TYR A 130 -4.80 -15.11 -10.01
N VAL A 131 -4.93 -14.11 -10.88
CA VAL A 131 -5.94 -13.05 -10.80
C VAL A 131 -6.85 -13.09 -12.02
N THR A 132 -8.16 -13.09 -11.77
CA THR A 132 -9.18 -12.92 -12.80
C THR A 132 -9.93 -11.63 -12.49
N LEU A 133 -9.83 -10.64 -13.38
CA LEU A 133 -10.53 -9.37 -13.27
C LEU A 133 -11.56 -9.25 -14.41
N PRO A 134 -12.61 -8.44 -14.26
CA PRO A 134 -13.45 -8.04 -15.38
C PRO A 134 -12.61 -7.53 -16.55
N SER A 135 -13.00 -7.91 -17.77
CA SER A 135 -12.30 -7.54 -19.02
C SER A 135 -12.07 -6.05 -19.12
N GLU A 136 -13.04 -5.24 -18.70
CA GLU A 136 -13.03 -3.78 -18.75
C GLU A 136 -11.88 -3.19 -17.92
N ILE A 137 -11.55 -3.80 -16.78
CA ILE A 137 -10.43 -3.34 -15.93
C ILE A 137 -9.09 -3.71 -16.59
N VAL A 138 -9.02 -4.91 -17.17
CA VAL A 138 -7.83 -5.37 -17.91
C VAL A 138 -7.58 -4.48 -19.12
N GLU A 139 -8.62 -4.19 -19.90
CA GLU A 139 -8.58 -3.29 -21.07
C GLU A 139 -8.16 -1.87 -20.67
N LYS A 140 -8.69 -1.33 -19.57
CA LYS A 140 -8.26 -0.03 -19.03
C LYS A 140 -6.77 0.02 -18.69
N TYR A 141 -6.20 -1.09 -18.21
CA TYR A 141 -4.76 -1.16 -17.97
C TYR A 141 -3.98 -1.26 -19.28
N GLU A 142 -4.38 -2.15 -20.17
CA GLU A 142 -3.68 -2.43 -21.43
C GLU A 142 -3.67 -1.23 -22.39
N ASN A 143 -4.76 -0.46 -22.42
CA ASN A 143 -4.85 0.77 -23.23
C ASN A 143 -4.26 2.01 -22.52
N GLY A 144 -3.76 1.87 -21.28
CA GLY A 144 -3.12 2.94 -20.52
C GLY A 144 -4.08 3.93 -19.83
N THR A 145 -5.38 3.64 -19.77
CA THR A 145 -6.37 4.42 -19.02
C THR A 145 -6.05 4.43 -17.52
N ILE A 146 -5.71 3.28 -16.95
CA ILE A 146 -5.16 3.16 -15.61
C ILE A 146 -3.71 2.70 -15.67
N ASP A 147 -2.83 3.35 -14.90
CA ASP A 147 -1.43 2.94 -14.84
C ASP A 147 -1.22 1.74 -13.90
N PHE A 148 -0.01 1.18 -13.97
CA PHE A 148 0.35 -0.03 -13.23
C PHE A 148 0.24 0.13 -11.71
N ILE A 149 0.31 1.35 -11.16
CA ILE A 149 0.16 1.56 -9.72
C ILE A 149 -1.29 1.25 -9.33
N LYS A 150 -2.26 1.79 -10.07
CA LYS A 150 -3.68 1.52 -9.81
C LYS A 150 -4.01 0.05 -10.06
N TYR A 151 -3.50 -0.50 -11.17
CA TYR A 151 -3.69 -1.92 -11.47
C TYR A 151 -3.12 -2.82 -10.36
N SER A 152 -1.95 -2.45 -9.78
CA SER A 152 -1.36 -3.17 -8.65
C SER A 152 -2.25 -3.17 -7.40
N ASP A 153 -2.99 -2.10 -7.16
CA ASP A 153 -3.88 -1.98 -6.01
C ASP A 153 -5.10 -2.91 -6.15
N VAL A 154 -5.66 -3.01 -7.37
CA VAL A 154 -6.74 -3.97 -7.69
C VAL A 154 -6.25 -5.41 -7.54
N VAL A 155 -5.08 -5.71 -8.11
CA VAL A 155 -4.44 -7.05 -8.05
C VAL A 155 -4.19 -7.48 -6.60
N ARG A 156 -3.63 -6.59 -5.78
CA ARG A 156 -3.37 -6.86 -4.36
C ARG A 156 -4.64 -7.25 -3.62
N GLY A 157 -5.70 -6.47 -3.75
CA GLY A 157 -6.99 -6.76 -3.10
C GLY A 157 -7.54 -8.11 -3.56
N THR A 158 -7.50 -8.38 -4.87
CA THR A 158 -8.02 -9.61 -5.47
C THR A 158 -7.27 -10.86 -4.99
N LEU A 159 -5.93 -10.80 -4.91
CA LEU A 159 -5.12 -11.92 -4.41
C LEU A 159 -5.41 -12.24 -2.96
N LEU A 160 -5.45 -11.21 -2.11
CA LEU A 160 -5.68 -11.36 -0.68
C LEU A 160 -7.12 -11.82 -0.38
N SER A 161 -8.11 -11.34 -1.14
CA SER A 161 -9.49 -11.83 -1.05
C SER A 161 -9.57 -13.32 -1.41
N LYS A 162 -8.99 -13.70 -2.55
CA LYS A 162 -9.05 -15.06 -3.11
C LYS A 162 -8.24 -16.10 -2.32
N TYR A 163 -7.05 -15.74 -1.86
CA TYR A 163 -6.08 -16.68 -1.28
C TYR A 163 -5.75 -16.39 0.19
N GLY A 164 -6.09 -15.22 0.72
CA GLY A 164 -5.48 -14.71 1.94
C GLY A 164 -3.97 -14.55 1.75
N GLY A 165 -3.23 -14.82 2.82
CA GLY A 165 -1.78 -14.80 2.79
C GLY A 165 -1.22 -13.42 3.08
N VAL A 166 -0.07 -13.12 2.49
CA VAL A 166 0.68 -11.89 2.72
C VAL A 166 0.94 -11.20 1.39
N TRP A 167 0.62 -9.93 1.29
CA TRP A 167 1.14 -9.05 0.26
C TRP A 167 2.30 -8.25 0.84
N LEU A 168 3.43 -8.25 0.14
CA LEU A 168 4.52 -7.32 0.35
C LEU A 168 4.79 -6.59 -0.95
N ASP A 169 4.81 -5.25 -0.91
CA ASP A 169 5.38 -4.50 -2.02
C ASP A 169 6.79 -5.00 -2.32
N SER A 170 7.18 -4.99 -3.60
CA SER A 170 8.50 -5.47 -4.02
C SER A 170 9.66 -4.76 -3.34
N THR A 171 9.44 -3.56 -2.79
CA THR A 171 10.46 -2.77 -2.08
C THR A 171 10.51 -3.01 -0.56
N ILE A 172 9.81 -4.02 -0.04
CA ILE A 172 9.92 -4.42 1.38
C ILE A 172 11.08 -5.40 1.55
N TYR A 173 12.12 -5.02 2.28
CA TYR A 173 13.12 -5.96 2.78
C TYR A 173 12.55 -6.72 4.00
N VAL A 174 12.77 -8.03 4.03
CA VAL A 174 12.34 -8.90 5.14
C VAL A 174 13.56 -9.49 5.82
N ASP A 175 13.76 -9.14 7.09
CA ASP A 175 14.69 -9.88 7.93
C ASP A 175 14.16 -11.30 8.17
N SER A 176 15.05 -12.27 7.99
CA SER A 176 14.74 -13.69 8.10
C SER A 176 15.36 -14.36 9.33
N SER A 177 15.94 -13.58 10.25
CA SER A 177 16.54 -14.10 11.49
C SER A 177 15.54 -14.88 12.35
N ARG A 178 14.28 -14.46 12.36
CA ARG A 178 13.18 -15.08 13.13
C ARG A 178 11.89 -15.21 12.34
N GLU A 179 11.01 -16.11 12.79
CA GLU A 179 9.66 -16.23 12.23
C GLU A 179 8.78 -15.06 12.67
N LEU A 180 8.06 -14.47 11.72
CA LEU A 180 7.16 -13.34 11.93
C LEU A 180 5.73 -13.86 12.12
N ASN A 181 5.43 -14.38 13.31
CA ASN A 181 4.11 -14.95 13.65
C ASN A 181 2.93 -13.98 13.46
N TYR A 182 3.17 -12.67 13.48
CA TYR A 182 2.14 -11.69 13.17
C TYR A 182 1.64 -11.77 11.71
N LEU A 183 2.46 -12.28 10.77
CA LEU A 183 2.05 -12.58 9.40
C LEU A 183 1.17 -13.83 9.28
N LYS A 184 0.85 -14.50 10.39
CA LYS A 184 -0.10 -15.62 10.46
C LYS A 184 -1.42 -15.24 11.13
N LYS A 185 -1.56 -14.01 11.65
CA LYS A 185 -2.80 -13.52 12.25
C LYS A 185 -3.94 -13.46 11.22
N ASP A 186 -5.16 -13.40 11.75
CA ASP A 186 -6.42 -13.22 11.02
C ASP A 186 -6.40 -11.96 10.13
N PHE A 187 -5.80 -10.89 10.64
CA PHE A 187 -5.43 -9.68 9.92
C PHE A 187 -4.16 -9.06 10.50
N TYR A 188 -3.30 -8.54 9.63
CA TYR A 188 -2.11 -7.78 9.98
C TYR A 188 -1.80 -6.74 8.91
N THR A 189 -1.33 -5.59 9.36
CA THR A 189 -0.74 -4.52 8.56
C THR A 189 0.34 -3.86 9.38
N ILE A 190 1.21 -3.08 8.73
CA ILE A 190 2.09 -2.18 9.47
C ILE A 190 1.26 -1.02 10.04
N ARG A 191 1.35 -0.83 11.36
CA ARG A 191 0.76 0.27 12.13
C ARG A 191 1.89 1.06 12.80
N ALA A 192 2.51 1.94 12.04
CA ALA A 192 3.61 2.79 12.50
C ALA A 192 3.08 4.11 13.08
N LYS A 193 3.70 4.62 14.14
CA LYS A 193 3.36 5.95 14.66
C LYS A 193 3.66 6.98 13.59
N THR A 194 2.69 7.85 13.33
CA THR A 194 2.93 8.99 12.45
C THR A 194 3.58 10.12 13.25
N HIS A 195 4.70 10.63 12.72
CA HIS A 195 5.30 11.88 13.17
C HIS A 195 4.90 13.06 12.27
N GLU A 196 3.94 12.86 11.36
CA GLU A 196 3.47 13.91 10.49
C GLU A 196 2.74 14.98 11.31
N ARG A 197 3.18 16.24 11.13
CA ARG A 197 2.53 17.40 11.78
C ARG A 197 1.14 17.70 11.22
N VAL A 198 0.89 17.25 9.99
CA VAL A 198 -0.33 17.47 9.21
C VAL A 198 -0.82 16.09 8.76
N PRO A 199 -2.11 15.77 8.87
CA PRO A 199 -2.66 14.48 8.45
C PRO A 199 -2.75 14.39 6.93
N LYS A 200 -1.63 14.17 6.21
CA LYS A 200 -1.62 14.16 4.74
C LYS A 200 -2.27 12.91 4.16
N TYR A 201 -2.24 11.81 4.92
CA TYR A 201 -2.72 10.50 4.53
C TYR A 201 -3.92 10.10 5.39
N ILE A 202 -5.01 9.66 4.76
CA ILE A 202 -6.23 9.24 5.46
C ILE A 202 -5.99 8.05 6.40
N ALA A 203 -5.06 7.16 6.05
CA ALA A 203 -4.66 6.04 6.90
C ALA A 203 -4.18 6.51 8.27
N ASN A 204 -3.50 7.66 8.33
CA ASN A 204 -3.00 8.29 9.55
C ASN A 204 -2.26 7.30 10.49
N GLY A 205 -1.43 6.43 9.90
CA GLY A 205 -0.65 5.41 10.63
C GLY A 205 -1.43 4.14 11.04
N ARG A 206 -2.75 4.06 10.80
CA ARG A 206 -3.57 2.89 11.18
C ARG A 206 -3.26 1.64 10.36
N TRP A 207 -2.89 1.80 9.08
CA TRP A 207 -2.51 0.71 8.20
C TRP A 207 -1.50 1.17 7.14
N SER A 208 -0.99 0.21 6.39
CA SER A 208 -0.05 0.40 5.29
C SER A 208 -0.40 -0.58 4.17
N ALA A 209 -1.02 -0.09 3.09
CA ALA A 209 -1.46 -0.95 1.99
C ALA A 209 -0.32 -1.73 1.27
N PHE A 210 0.92 -1.31 1.46
CA PHE A 210 2.12 -2.00 0.94
C PHE A 210 2.52 -3.24 1.73
N CYS A 211 1.88 -3.52 2.88
CA CYS A 211 2.07 -4.72 3.68
C CYS A 211 0.74 -5.12 4.33
N LEU A 212 0.08 -6.11 3.74
CA LEU A 212 -1.21 -6.62 4.21
C LEU A 212 -1.11 -8.13 4.38
N SER A 213 -1.64 -8.66 5.46
CA SER A 213 -1.65 -10.09 5.74
C SER A 213 -2.97 -10.48 6.37
N GLY A 214 -3.49 -11.65 6.04
CA GLY A 214 -4.70 -12.16 6.70
C GLY A 214 -5.19 -13.45 6.09
N GLU A 215 -6.26 -13.96 6.66
CA GLU A 215 -6.87 -15.21 6.20
C GLU A 215 -7.61 -15.03 4.88
N LYS A 216 -7.79 -16.15 4.17
CA LYS A 216 -8.62 -16.22 2.96
C LYS A 216 -10.04 -15.77 3.30
N GLN A 217 -10.66 -14.97 2.42
CA GLN A 217 -12.00 -14.41 2.66
C GLN A 217 -12.11 -13.50 3.89
N ASN A 218 -11.00 -12.93 4.37
CA ASN A 218 -11.07 -11.84 5.34
C ASN A 218 -11.89 -10.67 4.77
N ILE A 219 -12.85 -10.17 5.55
CA ILE A 219 -13.82 -9.16 5.11
C ILE A 219 -13.17 -7.85 4.66
N VAL A 220 -12.00 -7.50 5.19
CA VAL A 220 -11.24 -6.31 4.77
C VAL A 220 -10.78 -6.46 3.32
N PHE A 221 -10.28 -7.64 2.94
CA PHE A 221 -9.79 -7.90 1.59
C PHE A 221 -10.91 -8.09 0.58
N ASP A 222 -11.99 -8.78 0.97
CA ASP A 222 -13.20 -8.94 0.15
C ASP A 222 -13.83 -7.57 -0.18
N PHE A 223 -13.94 -6.69 0.82
CA PHE A 223 -14.44 -5.33 0.62
C PHE A 223 -13.52 -4.52 -0.28
N LEU A 224 -12.21 -4.60 -0.04
CA LEU A 224 -11.22 -3.89 -0.85
C LEU A 224 -11.25 -4.32 -2.31
N GLU A 225 -11.29 -5.62 -2.60
CA GLU A 225 -11.41 -6.16 -3.96
C GLU A 225 -12.69 -5.66 -4.63
N LYS A 226 -13.86 -5.94 -4.02
CA LYS A 226 -15.16 -5.66 -4.63
C LYS A 226 -15.37 -4.16 -4.84
N PHE A 227 -14.90 -3.32 -3.93
CA PHE A 227 -15.00 -1.88 -4.10
C PHE A 227 -14.05 -1.37 -5.18
N HIS A 228 -12.81 -1.86 -5.27
CA HIS A 228 -11.92 -1.53 -6.37
C HIS A 228 -12.53 -1.90 -7.73
N VAL A 229 -13.12 -3.09 -7.84
CA VAL A 229 -13.83 -3.52 -9.04
C VAL A 229 -14.99 -2.56 -9.34
N ALA A 230 -15.87 -2.30 -8.38
CA ALA A 230 -16.98 -1.37 -8.56
C ALA A 230 -16.51 0.04 -8.99
N TYR A 231 -15.41 0.52 -8.42
CA TYR A 231 -14.83 1.81 -8.76
C TYR A 231 -14.34 1.85 -10.20
N PHE A 232 -13.51 0.90 -10.61
CA PHE A 232 -12.95 0.88 -11.96
C PHE A 232 -13.93 0.38 -13.02
N MET A 233 -15.05 -0.22 -12.67
CA MET A 233 -16.17 -0.41 -13.60
C MET A 233 -16.89 0.90 -13.91
N LYS A 234 -16.87 1.87 -12.99
CA LYS A 234 -17.56 3.16 -13.13
C LYS A 234 -16.66 4.30 -13.62
N TYR A 235 -15.40 4.30 -13.20
CA TYR A 235 -14.46 5.40 -13.44
C TYR A 235 -13.21 4.97 -14.19
N ASP A 236 -12.71 5.89 -15.02
CA ASP A 236 -11.47 5.74 -15.80
C ASP A 236 -10.27 6.43 -15.14
N ILE A 237 -10.52 7.27 -14.14
CA ILE A 237 -9.50 8.02 -13.41
C ILE A 237 -9.71 7.83 -11.92
N VAL A 238 -8.66 8.07 -11.14
CA VAL A 238 -8.74 8.07 -9.68
C VAL A 238 -8.95 9.48 -9.14
N LEU A 239 -9.79 9.60 -8.12
CA LEU A 239 -10.06 10.87 -7.43
C LEU A 239 -8.89 11.33 -6.55
N ASP A 240 -8.04 10.40 -6.13
CA ASP A 240 -6.83 10.63 -5.35
C ASP A 240 -5.80 9.54 -5.65
N TYR A 241 -4.52 9.84 -5.41
CA TYR A 241 -3.44 8.87 -5.60
C TYR A 241 -3.56 7.70 -4.62
N PHE A 242 -4.04 7.95 -3.40
CA PHE A 242 -4.21 6.95 -2.33
C PHE A 242 -5.62 6.36 -2.29
N LEU A 243 -6.23 6.09 -3.45
CA LEU A 243 -7.59 5.54 -3.53
C LEU A 243 -7.77 4.30 -2.65
N ILE A 244 -6.79 3.39 -2.63
CA ILE A 244 -6.79 2.19 -1.78
C ILE A 244 -7.02 2.52 -0.30
N ASP A 245 -6.39 3.57 0.22
CA ASP A 245 -6.55 3.97 1.62
C ASP A 245 -7.94 4.58 1.87
N TYR A 246 -8.50 5.31 0.91
CA TYR A 246 -9.88 5.79 1.02
C TYR A 246 -10.91 4.66 0.99
N ILE A 247 -10.64 3.58 0.25
CA ILE A 247 -11.49 2.39 0.26
C ILE A 247 -11.41 1.68 1.62
N ILE A 248 -10.20 1.47 2.16
CA ILE A 248 -10.04 0.89 3.49
C ILE A 248 -10.73 1.74 4.56
N GLU A 249 -10.57 3.07 4.48
CA GLU A 249 -11.25 4.01 5.38
C GLU A 249 -12.78 3.91 5.28
N LEU A 250 -13.31 3.80 4.07
CA LEU A 250 -14.75 3.66 3.85
C LEU A 250 -15.29 2.38 4.52
N GLY A 251 -14.59 1.25 4.36
CA GLY A 251 -14.91 0.01 5.05
C GLY A 251 -14.83 0.17 6.58
N TYR A 252 -13.76 0.80 7.07
CA TYR A 252 -13.54 1.09 8.49
C TYR A 252 -14.67 1.94 9.10
N ARG A 253 -15.17 2.95 8.38
CA ARG A 253 -16.28 3.80 8.86
C ARG A 253 -17.62 3.09 8.81
N THR A 254 -17.86 2.30 7.76
CA THR A 254 -19.17 1.73 7.45
C THR A 254 -19.50 0.47 8.26
N ASN A 255 -18.49 -0.30 8.70
CA ASN A 255 -18.75 -1.60 9.32
C ASN A 255 -17.79 -1.93 10.47
N ASP A 256 -18.36 -2.37 11.60
CA ASP A 256 -17.59 -2.66 12.82
C ASP A 256 -16.70 -3.90 12.71
N LEU A 257 -17.00 -4.88 11.85
CA LEU A 257 -16.11 -6.03 11.64
C LEU A 257 -14.79 -5.59 11.02
N ILE A 258 -14.84 -4.78 9.96
CA ILE A 258 -13.64 -4.20 9.32
C ILE A 258 -12.88 -3.33 10.31
N ARG A 259 -13.61 -2.47 11.05
CA ARG A 259 -13.04 -1.61 12.09
C ARG A 259 -12.27 -2.43 13.13
N ASN A 260 -12.89 -3.50 13.64
CA ASN A 260 -12.30 -4.37 14.65
C ASN A 260 -11.04 -5.08 14.15
N TYR A 261 -11.00 -5.56 12.90
CA TYR A 261 -9.77 -6.15 12.35
C TYR A 261 -8.61 -5.15 12.34
N ILE A 262 -8.87 -3.91 11.93
CA ILE A 262 -7.85 -2.86 11.86
C ILE A 262 -7.41 -2.44 13.27
N ASP A 263 -8.36 -2.21 14.18
CA ASP A 263 -8.07 -1.71 15.54
C ASP A 263 -7.33 -2.73 16.41
N LYS A 264 -7.52 -4.03 16.17
CA LYS A 264 -6.78 -5.12 16.84
C LYS A 264 -5.30 -5.16 16.49
N VAL A 265 -4.87 -4.53 15.39
CA VAL A 265 -3.45 -4.49 15.03
C VAL A 265 -2.73 -3.53 15.96
N GLU A 266 -1.84 -4.07 16.79
CA GLU A 266 -0.99 -3.27 17.68
C GLU A 266 0.03 -2.44 16.90
N GLU A 267 0.51 -1.36 17.50
CA GLU A 267 1.62 -0.58 16.95
C GLU A 267 2.85 -1.46 16.72
N ASN A 268 3.45 -1.37 15.54
CA ASN A 268 4.52 -2.27 15.13
C ASN A 268 5.47 -1.59 14.12
N ASN A 269 6.64 -2.20 13.87
CA ASN A 269 7.62 -1.79 12.86
C ASN A 269 7.94 -0.29 12.90
N GLN A 270 8.29 0.27 14.06
CA GLN A 270 8.53 1.72 14.20
C GLN A 270 9.75 2.19 13.39
N GLU A 271 10.73 1.33 13.17
CA GLU A 271 11.93 1.60 12.36
C GLU A 271 11.74 1.23 10.89
N LEU A 272 10.48 1.27 10.39
CA LEU A 272 10.10 0.85 9.03
C LEU A 272 11.00 1.43 7.94
N PHE A 273 11.38 2.70 8.08
CA PHE A 273 12.16 3.43 7.07
C PHE A 273 13.67 3.45 7.36
N PHE A 274 14.14 2.78 8.42
CA PHE A 274 15.54 2.83 8.86
C PHE A 274 16.52 2.56 7.71
N LEU A 275 16.33 1.48 6.94
CA LEU A 275 17.21 1.18 5.80
C LEU A 275 17.17 2.29 4.74
N ALA A 276 15.99 2.80 4.39
CA ALA A 276 15.86 3.86 3.39
C ALA A 276 16.57 5.16 3.82
N ASP A 277 16.55 5.47 5.11
CA ASP A 277 17.16 6.67 5.69
C ASP A 277 18.67 6.51 5.95
N ASN A 278 19.16 5.27 6.14
CA ASN A 278 20.53 4.98 6.55
C ASN A 278 21.36 4.19 5.52
N PHE A 279 20.86 3.95 4.31
CA PHE A 279 21.59 3.18 3.29
C PHE A 279 23.02 3.66 3.05
N SER A 280 23.24 4.97 3.09
CA SER A 280 24.55 5.60 2.83
C SER A 280 25.46 5.65 4.06
N ASN A 281 24.96 5.27 5.24
CA ASN A 281 25.71 5.28 6.49
C ASN A 281 26.54 4.00 6.63
N GLN A 282 27.67 4.09 7.32
CA GLN A 282 28.47 2.93 7.68
C GLN A 282 27.65 1.98 8.55
N TYR A 283 27.74 0.68 8.28
CA TYR A 283 27.06 -0.35 9.05
C TYR A 283 27.58 -0.36 10.48
N ASP A 284 26.66 -0.35 11.45
CA ASP A 284 26.94 -0.54 12.87
C ASP A 284 26.15 -1.76 13.37
N GLU A 285 26.86 -2.77 13.86
CA GLU A 285 26.25 -4.02 14.33
C GLU A 285 25.32 -3.84 15.52
N LYS A 286 25.66 -2.93 16.45
CA LYS A 286 24.86 -2.68 17.65
C LYS A 286 23.60 -1.91 17.30
N GLU A 287 23.70 -0.93 16.41
CA GLU A 287 22.54 -0.20 15.89
C GLU A 287 21.60 -1.17 15.15
N TRP A 288 22.14 -1.98 14.24
CA TRP A 288 21.34 -2.94 13.48
C TRP A 288 20.63 -3.95 14.38
N ALA A 289 21.33 -4.51 15.37
CA ALA A 289 20.72 -5.41 16.36
C ALA A 289 19.61 -4.72 17.17
N GLY A 290 19.80 -3.45 17.53
CA GLY A 290 18.80 -2.61 18.19
C GLY A 290 17.54 -2.45 17.33
N VAL A 291 17.71 -2.14 16.04
CA VAL A 291 16.61 -1.98 15.08
C VAL A 291 15.84 -3.30 14.89
N LEU A 292 16.55 -4.43 14.71
CA LEU A 292 15.96 -5.75 14.50
C LEU A 292 15.14 -6.26 15.69
N SER A 293 15.41 -5.75 16.89
CA SER A 293 14.64 -6.10 18.10
C SER A 293 13.15 -5.73 17.99
N THR A 294 12.81 -4.70 17.21
CA THR A 294 11.43 -4.20 17.06
C THR A 294 10.90 -4.28 15.62
N THR A 295 11.78 -4.35 14.63
CA THR A 295 11.41 -4.22 13.22
C THR A 295 12.06 -5.32 12.37
N ALA A 296 11.25 -5.99 11.54
CA ALA A 296 11.72 -7.03 10.63
C ALA A 296 11.25 -6.83 9.18
N LEU A 297 10.34 -5.89 8.94
CA LEU A 297 9.91 -5.46 7.60
C LEU A 297 10.33 -4.01 7.42
N PHE A 298 11.11 -3.75 6.38
CA PHE A 298 11.68 -2.44 6.10
C PHE A 298 11.24 -1.94 4.73
N LYS A 299 10.65 -0.75 4.67
CA LYS A 299 10.27 -0.11 3.40
C LYS A 299 11.48 0.58 2.82
N CYS A 300 12.05 -0.02 1.78
CA CYS A 300 13.18 0.54 1.04
C CYS A 300 12.70 1.46 -0.11
N SER A 301 13.60 2.32 -0.57
CA SER A 301 13.39 3.18 -1.75
C SER A 301 14.63 3.20 -2.63
N TYR A 302 14.46 2.87 -3.92
CA TYR A 302 15.52 2.95 -4.93
C TYR A 302 15.57 4.33 -5.63
N LYS A 303 14.72 5.28 -5.20
CA LYS A 303 14.57 6.61 -5.83
C LYS A 303 15.39 7.69 -5.13
N CYS A 304 16.08 7.35 -4.04
CA CYS A 304 16.93 8.26 -3.29
C CYS A 304 18.38 8.15 -3.79
N PRO A 305 19.19 9.22 -3.73
CA PRO A 305 20.63 9.11 -3.90
C PRO A 305 21.21 8.18 -2.84
N ILE A 306 21.97 7.16 -3.25
CA ILE A 306 22.61 6.18 -2.37
C ILE A 306 24.11 6.27 -2.57
N ASN A 307 24.87 6.35 -1.47
CA ASN A 307 26.31 6.19 -1.47
C ASN A 307 26.66 4.69 -1.51
N GLU A 308 27.30 4.24 -2.58
CA GLU A 308 27.71 2.83 -2.77
C GLU A 308 29.09 2.50 -2.16
N ALA A 309 29.55 3.30 -1.19
CA ALA A 309 30.79 3.03 -0.47
C ALA A 309 30.73 1.68 0.26
N THR A 310 31.89 1.01 0.31
CA THR A 310 32.04 -0.27 1.01
C THR A 310 31.75 -0.13 2.51
N GLY A 311 31.16 -1.16 3.11
CA GLY A 311 30.87 -1.21 4.55
C GLY A 311 29.60 -0.44 4.96
N THR A 312 28.89 0.18 4.03
CA THR A 312 27.59 0.82 4.30
C THR A 312 26.47 -0.21 4.44
N TYR A 313 25.34 0.19 5.04
CA TYR A 313 24.13 -0.64 5.07
C TYR A 313 23.69 -1.07 3.66
N PHE A 314 23.81 -0.17 2.67
CA PHE A 314 23.53 -0.52 1.28
C PHE A 314 24.47 -1.59 0.73
N ASP A 315 25.79 -1.43 0.89
CA ASP A 315 26.78 -2.41 0.43
C ASP A 315 26.53 -3.79 1.05
N ARG A 316 26.26 -3.85 2.35
CA ARG A 316 25.93 -5.11 3.04
C ARG A 316 24.63 -5.73 2.54
N LEU A 317 23.58 -4.93 2.29
CA LEU A 317 22.33 -5.42 1.69
C LEU A 317 22.61 -6.03 0.31
N MET A 318 23.38 -5.34 -0.51
CA MET A 318 23.73 -5.77 -1.86
C MET A 318 24.52 -7.08 -1.86
N LYS A 319 25.40 -7.29 -0.87
CA LYS A 319 26.15 -8.52 -0.65
C LYS A 319 25.35 -9.64 0.03
N GLY A 320 24.18 -9.33 0.59
CA GLY A 320 23.35 -10.28 1.33
C GLY A 320 23.88 -10.58 2.75
N GLU A 321 24.54 -9.59 3.35
CA GLU A 321 25.23 -9.67 4.65
C GLU A 321 24.50 -8.96 5.79
N LEU A 322 23.30 -8.43 5.55
CA LEU A 322 22.43 -7.83 6.58
C LEU A 322 21.64 -8.86 7.38
#